data_AF-A0A4Q3JBX8-F1
#
_entry.id   AF-A0A4Q3JBX8-F1
#
_cell.length_a   1.000
_cell.length_b   1.000
_cell.length_c   1.000
_cell.angle_alpha   90.00
_cell.angle_beta   90.00
_cell.angle_gamma   90.00
#
_symmetry.space_group_name_H-M   'P 1'
#
loop_
_entity.id
_entity.type
_entity.pdbx_description
1 polymer ?
#
loop_
_entity_poly.entity_id
_entity_poly.type
_entity_poly.pdbx_seq_one_letter_code
_entity_poly.pdbx_strand_id
1 'polypeptide(L)'
;MMALSLLHSLPLDAPAVGAEQALVARCRSGDPGAFRRFVELHQGLVHAFLVRLVGPGPATEDLAQEVFLRAYRAFPSYDDTRGGIS
;
A
#
# COMPACT_ATOMS: atom_id res chain seq x y z
N MET A 1 14.37 20.10 13.52
CA MET A 1 13.49 20.39 12.37
C MET A 1 14.23 20.05 11.06
N MET A 2 14.41 18.75 10.77
CA MET A 2 15.34 18.22 9.72
C MET A 2 14.91 16.82 9.20
N ALA A 3 13.62 16.59 8.88
CA ALA A 3 13.22 15.27 8.36
C ALA A 3 12.05 15.29 7.36
N LEU A 4 11.86 16.40 6.64
CA LEU A 4 10.93 16.45 5.51
C LEU A 4 11.61 16.16 4.15
N SER A 5 12.95 16.08 4.12
CA SER A 5 13.73 15.94 2.87
C SER A 5 13.85 14.51 2.33
N LEU A 6 13.36 13.49 3.04
CA LEU A 6 13.45 12.09 2.62
C LEU A 6 12.19 11.53 1.95
N LEU A 7 11.16 12.35 1.71
CA LEU A 7 10.02 11.95 0.88
C LEU A 7 10.38 11.83 -0.62
N HIS A 8 11.57 12.26 -1.05
CA HIS A 8 11.95 12.39 -2.46
C HIS A 8 12.77 11.22 -3.04
N SER A 9 13.15 10.20 -2.27
CA SER A 9 14.10 9.19 -2.77
C SER A 9 13.66 7.74 -2.59
N LEU A 10 12.36 7.50 -2.39
CA LEU A 10 11.81 6.18 -2.67
C LEU A 10 11.73 6.08 -4.19
N PRO A 11 12.43 5.12 -4.83
CA PRO A 11 12.17 4.80 -6.21
C PRO A 11 10.77 4.20 -6.21
N LEU A 12 9.77 5.05 -6.42
CA LEU A 12 8.48 4.61 -6.88
C LEU A 12 8.80 4.07 -8.26
N ASP A 13 9.04 2.77 -8.38
CA ASP A 13 8.83 2.05 -9.62
C ASP A 13 7.33 2.17 -9.87
N ALA A 14 6.92 3.38 -10.25
CA ALA A 14 5.54 3.80 -10.28
C ALA A 14 4.93 2.92 -11.36
N PRO A 15 4.04 1.98 -11.00
CA PRO A 15 3.39 1.17 -12.00
C PRO A 15 2.83 2.14 -13.03
N ALA A 16 3.09 1.87 -14.32
CA ALA A 16 2.48 2.65 -15.39
C ALA A 16 1.00 2.80 -15.03
N VAL A 17 0.45 4.01 -15.03
CA VAL A 17 -0.84 4.31 -14.39
C VAL A 17 -1.95 3.30 -14.76
N GLY A 18 -1.93 2.77 -15.99
CA GLY A 18 -2.84 1.69 -16.42
C GLY A 18 -2.60 0.31 -15.78
N ALA A 19 -1.35 -0.05 -15.47
CA ALA A 19 -1.02 -1.28 -14.73
C ALA A 19 -1.52 -1.23 -13.28
N GLU A 20 -1.45 -0.08 -12.62
CA GLU A 20 -1.99 0.09 -11.26
C GLU A 20 -3.52 -0.01 -11.26
N GLN A 21 -4.18 0.71 -12.18
CA GLN A 21 -5.64 0.66 -12.34
C GLN A 21 -6.13 -0.77 -12.61
N ALA A 22 -5.42 -1.52 -13.46
CA ALA A 22 -5.75 -2.92 -13.74
C ALA A 22 -5.55 -3.83 -12.52
N LEU A 23 -4.50 -3.60 -11.72
CA LEU A 23 -4.26 -4.32 -10.48
C LEU A 23 -5.37 -4.06 -9.45
N VAL A 24 -5.73 -2.79 -9.25
CA VAL A 24 -6.83 -2.38 -8.36
C VAL A 24 -8.15 -2.99 -8.83
N ALA A 25 -8.49 -2.93 -10.11
CA ALA A 25 -9.73 -3.52 -10.64
C ALA A 25 -9.84 -5.03 -10.33
N ARG A 26 -8.74 -5.78 -10.45
CA ARG A 26 -8.71 -7.21 -10.10
C ARG A 26 -8.79 -7.45 -8.59
N CYS A 27 -8.17 -6.59 -7.77
CA CYS A 27 -8.33 -6.67 -6.32
C CYS A 27 -9.80 -6.45 -5.92
N ARG A 28 -10.50 -5.50 -6.57
CA ARG A 28 -11.93 -5.24 -6.35
C ARG A 28 -12.81 -6.44 -6.72
N SER A 29 -12.42 -7.24 -7.72
CA SER A 29 -13.14 -8.46 -8.08
C SER A 29 -12.85 -9.66 -7.17
N GLY A 30 -12.02 -9.49 -6.13
CA GLY A 30 -11.67 -10.55 -5.19
C GLY A 30 -10.62 -11.55 -5.72
N ASP A 31 -9.82 -11.17 -6.72
CA ASP A 31 -8.75 -12.01 -7.27
C ASP A 31 -7.59 -12.17 -6.26
N PRO A 32 -7.36 -13.38 -5.70
CA PRO A 32 -6.30 -13.58 -4.71
C PRO A 32 -4.88 -13.37 -5.26
N GLY A 33 -4.67 -13.62 -6.55
CA GLY A 33 -3.41 -13.40 -7.22
C GLY A 33 -3.12 -11.91 -7.40
N ALA A 34 -4.13 -11.11 -7.70
CA ALA A 34 -4.02 -9.65 -7.73
C ALA A 34 -3.70 -9.09 -6.34
N PHE A 35 -4.37 -9.57 -5.29
CA PHE A 35 -4.08 -9.13 -3.93
C PHE A 35 -2.65 -9.47 -3.49
N ARG A 36 -2.14 -10.66 -3.83
CA ARG A 36 -0.73 -11.01 -3.57
C ARG A 36 0.22 -10.02 -4.25
N ARG A 37 0.00 -9.72 -5.53
CA ARG A 37 0.82 -8.75 -6.27
C ARG A 37 0.74 -7.36 -5.65
N PHE A 38 -0.43 -6.94 -5.18
CA PHE A 38 -0.59 -5.68 -4.45
C PHE A 38 0.25 -5.64 -3.18
N VAL A 39 0.24 -6.71 -2.37
CA VAL A 39 1.07 -6.80 -1.17
C VAL A 39 2.57 -6.76 -1.51
N GLU A 40 3.01 -7.55 -2.50
CA GLU A 40 4.43 -7.60 -2.92
C GLU A 40 4.97 -6.23 -3.31
N LEU A 41 4.16 -5.42 -4.01
CA LEU A 41 4.53 -4.07 -4.44
C LEU A 41 4.57 -3.07 -3.27
N HIS A 42 3.66 -3.18 -2.31
CA HIS A 42 3.45 -2.15 -1.29
C HIS A 42 4.06 -2.48 0.08
N GLN A 43 4.42 -3.74 0.35
CA GLN A 43 4.91 -4.18 1.66
C GLN A 43 6.14 -3.41 2.15
N GLY A 44 7.08 -3.11 1.26
CA GLY A 44 8.29 -2.36 1.60
C GLY A 44 7.97 -0.92 2.02
N LEU A 45 7.07 -0.26 1.29
CA LEU A 45 6.63 1.10 1.58
C LEU A 45 5.84 1.17 2.89
N VAL A 46 4.87 0.27 3.08
CA VAL A 46 4.06 0.19 4.29
C VAL A 46 4.95 -0.08 5.50
N HIS A 47 5.87 -1.04 5.41
CA HIS A 47 6.80 -1.34 6.49
C HIS A 47 7.70 -0.15 6.83
N ALA A 48 8.31 0.50 5.83
CA ALA A 48 9.15 1.68 6.06
C ALA A 48 8.38 2.84 6.72
N PHE A 49 7.13 3.05 6.30
CA PHE A 49 6.24 4.04 6.93
C PHE A 49 5.93 3.70 8.39
N LEU A 50 5.57 2.44 8.68
CA LEU A 50 5.24 2.00 10.03
C LEU A 50 6.45 2.04 10.96
N VAL A 51 7.62 1.59 10.51
CA VAL A 51 8.87 1.70 11.29
C VAL A 51 9.15 3.15 11.69
N ARG A 52 8.85 4.12 10.82
CA ARG A 52 9.05 5.53 11.14
C ARG A 52 8.02 6.07 12.15
N LEU A 53 6.82 5.50 12.18
CA LEU A 53 5.73 5.96 13.05
C LEU A 53 5.81 5.34 14.45
N VAL A 54 6.10 4.04 14.54
CA VAL A 54 6.03 3.27 15.79
C VAL A 54 7.37 2.64 16.21
N GLY A 55 8.41 2.72 15.37
CA GLY A 55 9.72 2.09 15.60
C GLY A 55 9.83 0.68 14.99
N PRO A 56 11.03 0.09 14.93
CA PRO A 56 11.21 -1.29 14.50
C PRO A 56 10.79 -2.28 15.60
N GLY A 57 10.26 -3.44 15.21
CA GLY A 57 9.95 -4.54 16.13
C GLY A 57 8.68 -5.31 15.75
N PRO A 58 8.31 -6.35 16.54
CA PRO A 58 7.19 -7.24 16.22
C PRO A 58 5.85 -6.52 16.03
N ALA A 59 5.61 -5.46 16.82
CA ALA A 59 4.39 -4.66 16.70
C ALA A 59 4.22 -4.02 15.30
N THR A 60 5.33 -3.72 14.62
CA THR A 60 5.32 -3.14 13.27
C THR A 60 4.95 -4.16 12.20
N GLU A 61 5.41 -5.40 12.37
CA GLU A 61 5.05 -6.52 11.49
C GLU A 61 3.57 -6.88 11.64
N ASP A 62 3.06 -6.88 12.86
CA ASP A 62 1.63 -7.10 13.15
C ASP A 62 0.76 -5.99 12.56
N LEU A 63 1.17 -4.73 12.71
CA LEU A 63 0.49 -3.58 12.10
C LEU A 63 0.50 -3.65 10.57
N ALA A 64 1.62 -4.05 9.96
CA ALA A 64 1.71 -4.20 8.50
C ALA A 64 0.71 -5.25 8.00
N GLN A 65 0.63 -6.39 8.69
CA GLN A 65 -0.36 -7.42 8.37
C GLN A 65 -1.80 -6.90 8.50
N GLU A 66 -2.11 -6.20 9.59
CA GLU A 66 -3.45 -5.63 9.82
C GLU A 66 -3.82 -4.59 8.74
N VAL A 67 -2.87 -3.77 8.29
CA VAL A 67 -3.07 -2.82 7.17
C VAL A 67 -3.51 -3.56 5.90
N PHE A 68 -2.80 -4.63 5.52
CA PHE A 68 -3.16 -5.39 4.32
C PHE A 68 -4.46 -6.17 4.49
N LEU A 69 -4.73 -6.72 5.67
CA LEU A 69 -6.02 -7.39 5.96
C LEU A 69 -7.20 -6.42 5.86
N ARG A 70 -7.03 -5.17 6.32
CA ARG A 70 -8.04 -4.12 6.14
C ARG A 70 -8.20 -3.75 4.68
N ALA A 71 -7.10 -3.60 3.94
CA ALA A 71 -7.15 -3.34 2.50
C ALA A 71 -7.92 -4.45 1.76
N TYR A 72 -7.62 -5.72 2.04
CA TYR A 72 -8.32 -6.89 1.46
C TYR A 72 -9.84 -6.80 1.65
N ARG A 73 -10.28 -6.48 2.88
CA ARG A 73 -11.70 -6.36 3.22
C ARG A 73 -12.36 -5.13 2.60
N ALA A 74 -11.60 -4.06 2.36
CA ALA A 74 -12.10 -2.80 1.81
C ALA A 74 -12.10 -2.77 0.27
N PHE A 75 -11.25 -3.55 -0.40
CA PHE A 75 -11.14 -3.54 -1.86
C PHE A 75 -12.47 -3.71 -2.59
N PRO A 76 -13.40 -4.63 -2.23
CA PRO A 76 -14.66 -4.78 -2.94
C PRO A 76 -15.51 -3.50 -2.99
N SER A 77 -15.44 -2.66 -1.94
CA SER A 77 -16.17 -1.39 -1.85
C SER A 77 -15.31 -0.16 -2.18
N TYR A 78 -14.05 -0.35 -2.52
CA TYR A 78 -13.14 0.73 -2.88
C TYR A 78 -13.62 1.44 -4.15
N ASP A 79 -13.67 2.76 -4.10
CA ASP A 79 -14.06 3.63 -5.21
C ASP A 79 -12.87 4.52 -5.58
N ASP A 80 -12.25 4.21 -6.73
CA ASP A 80 -11.05 4.90 -7.21
C ASP A 80 -11.31 6.37 -7.55
N THR A 81 -12.58 6.76 -7.77
CA THR A 81 -12.98 8.17 -8.00
C THR A 81 -12.95 9.02 -6.73
N ARG A 82 -12.93 8.38 -5.55
CA ARG A 82 -12.84 9.05 -4.24
C ARG A 82 -11.42 9.11 -3.68
N GLY A 83 -10.45 8.44 -4.31
CA GLY A 83 -9.07 8.31 -3.85
C GLY A 83 -8.12 9.45 -4.28
N GLY A 84 -8.59 10.38 -5.11
CA GLY A 84 -7.84 11.60 -5.40
C GLY A 84 -7.75 12.46 -4.15
N ILE A 85 -6.57 12.50 -3.52
CA ILE A 85 -6.20 13.55 -2.56
C ILE A 85 -6.48 14.91 -3.23
N SER A 86 -7.58 15.54 -2.83
CA SER A 86 -7.80 16.98 -3.02
C SER A 86 -6.88 17.77 -2.11
#